data_AF-A0AAW6BNB9-F1
#
_entry.id   AF-A0AAW6BNB9-F1
#
_cell.length_a   1.000
_cell.length_b   1.000
_cell.length_c   1.000
_cell.angle_alpha   90.00
_cell.angle_beta   90.00
_cell.angle_gamma   90.00
#
_symmetry.space_group_name_H-M   'P 1'
#
loop_
_entity.id
_entity.type
_entity.pdbx_description
1 polymer ?
#
loop_
_entity_poly.entity_id
_entity_poly.type
_entity_poly.pdbx_seq_one_letter_code
_entity_poly.pdbx_strand_id
1 'polypeptide(L)' 'MAKRRRSKTQQGFEGMTIPQLFQIKEGSTDGYVNSQKFIEPYSTHSGDILMPLNRSMRRHAKKMKIEIKEVKQ' A
#
# COMPACT_ATOMS: atom_id res chain seq x y z
N MET A 1 32.04 -16.52 20.41
CA MET A 1 31.61 -15.10 20.32
C MET A 1 30.10 -15.01 20.44
N ALA A 2 29.57 -14.78 21.65
CA ALA A 2 28.13 -14.60 21.85
C ALA A 2 27.67 -13.35 21.08
N LYS A 3 26.71 -13.49 20.17
CA LYS A 3 26.11 -12.35 19.45
C LYS A 3 25.56 -11.38 20.49
N ARG A 4 26.17 -10.18 20.59
CA ARG A 4 25.72 -9.10 21.47
C ARG A 4 24.22 -8.87 21.22
N ARG A 5 23.38 -9.24 22.19
CA ARG A 5 21.95 -8.91 22.21
C ARG A 5 21.84 -7.40 22.11
N ARG A 6 21.40 -6.88 20.96
CA ARG A 6 21.16 -5.44 20.79
C ARG A 6 20.13 -5.01 21.84
N SER A 7 20.38 -3.88 22.47
CA SER A 7 19.52 -3.33 23.54
C SER A 7 18.07 -3.21 23.05
N LYS A 8 17.09 -3.51 23.91
CA LYS A 8 15.66 -3.24 23.63
C LYS A 8 15.41 -1.76 23.31
N THR A 9 16.27 -0.85 23.76
CA THR A 9 16.20 0.58 23.41
C THR A 9 16.49 0.85 21.92
N GLN A 10 17.10 -0.11 21.21
CA GLN A 10 17.33 -0.06 19.76
C GLN A 10 16.23 -0.78 18.96
N GLN A 11 15.27 -1.44 19.65
CA GLN A 11 14.03 -1.92 19.05
C GLN A 11 13.10 -0.72 18.96
N GLY A 12 13.29 0.13 17.95
CA GLY A 12 12.28 1.12 17.64
C GLY A 12 10.95 0.44 17.26
N PHE A 13 9.89 1.23 17.15
CA PHE A 13 8.52 0.76 16.89
C PHE A 13 8.52 -0.23 15.71
N GLU A 14 8.13 -1.48 15.97
CA GLU A 14 8.07 -2.57 14.98
C GLU A 14 9.41 -2.89 14.26
N GLY A 15 10.55 -2.59 14.89
CA GLY A 15 11.88 -2.87 14.32
C GLY A 15 12.42 -1.77 13.40
N MET A 16 11.71 -0.63 13.29
CA MET A 16 12.18 0.57 12.58
C MET A 16 12.73 1.61 13.54
N THR A 17 13.81 2.29 13.17
CA THR A 17 14.36 3.39 13.97
C THR A 17 13.50 4.65 13.88
N ILE A 18 13.52 5.51 14.91
CA ILE A 18 12.73 6.76 14.94
C ILE A 18 12.97 7.64 13.69
N PRO A 19 14.21 7.85 13.21
CA PRO A 19 14.44 8.60 11.97
C PRO A 19 13.83 7.95 10.72
N GLN A 20 13.85 6.62 10.60
CA GLN A 20 13.19 5.90 9.50
C GLN A 20 11.68 6.10 9.55
N LEU A 21 11.08 6.10 10.74
CA LEU A 21 9.66 6.40 10.93
C LEU A 21 9.33 7.84 10.49
N PHE A 22 10.16 8.83 10.83
CA PHE A 22 9.95 10.22 10.41
C PHE A 22 10.11 10.39 8.89
N GLN A 23 11.10 9.74 8.27
CA GLN A 23 11.24 9.76 6.81
C GLN A 23 10.03 9.13 6.09
N ILE A 24 9.45 8.07 6.64
CA ILE A 24 8.20 7.48 6.12
C ILE A 24 7.03 8.47 6.28
N LYS A 25 6.96 9.19 7.40
CA LYS A 25 5.94 10.21 7.66
C LYS A 25 6.10 11.48 6.83
N GLU A 26 7.31 11.87 6.46
CA GLU A 26 7.55 13.03 5.59
C GLU A 26 7.43 12.67 4.11
N GLY A 27 7.79 11.44 3.74
CA GLY A 27 7.56 10.87 2.41
C GLY A 27 6.11 10.47 2.13
N SER A 28 5.20 10.61 3.11
CA SER A 28 3.76 10.44 2.93
C SER A 28 3.19 11.62 2.15
N THR A 29 3.60 11.71 0.89
CA THR A 29 2.71 12.24 -0.14
C THR A 29 1.35 11.59 0.06
N ASP A 30 0.32 12.44 0.12
CA ASP A 30 -1.04 12.08 0.44
C ASP A 30 -1.41 10.80 -0.33
N GLY A 31 -1.62 9.70 0.41
CA GLY A 31 -1.82 8.38 -0.20
C GLY A 31 -2.96 8.40 -1.22
N TYR A 32 -3.90 9.33 -1.02
CA TYR A 32 -4.93 9.69 -1.96
C TYR A 32 -4.38 10.17 -3.32
N VAL A 33 -3.48 11.16 -3.34
CA VAL A 33 -2.88 11.72 -4.57
C VAL A 33 -2.09 10.66 -5.34
N ASN A 34 -1.33 9.81 -4.64
CA ASN A 34 -0.60 8.72 -5.29
C ASN A 34 -1.53 7.65 -5.85
N SER A 35 -2.61 7.32 -5.12
CA SER A 35 -3.62 6.40 -5.61
C SER A 35 -4.32 6.94 -6.86
N GLN A 36 -4.63 8.24 -6.90
CA GLN A 36 -5.23 8.87 -8.07
C GLN A 36 -4.31 8.81 -9.29
N LYS A 37 -3.02 9.16 -9.15
CA LYS A 37 -2.03 9.07 -10.24
C LYS A 37 -1.88 7.64 -10.78
N PHE A 38 -1.97 6.64 -9.91
CA PHE A 38 -1.89 5.24 -10.32
C PHE A 38 -3.16 4.76 -11.05
N ILE A 39 -4.32 5.29 -10.68
CA ILE A 39 -5.63 4.95 -11.25
C ILE A 39 -5.87 5.65 -12.59
N GLU A 40 -5.35 6.87 -12.77
CA GLU A 40 -5.58 7.73 -13.93
C GLU A 40 -5.49 7.01 -15.30
N PRO A 41 -4.49 6.15 -15.59
CA PRO A 41 -4.39 5.46 -16.88
C PRO A 41 -5.49 4.41 -17.12
N TYR A 42 -6.14 3.94 -16.06
CA TYR A 42 -7.17 2.90 -16.09
C TYR A 42 -8.58 3.50 -15.94
N SER A 43 -8.68 4.80 -15.72
CA SER A 43 -9.94 5.51 -15.53
C SER A 43 -10.68 5.63 -16.86
N THR A 44 -11.91 5.14 -16.89
CA THR A 44 -12.84 5.37 -17.99
C THR A 44 -13.58 6.67 -17.70
N HIS A 45 -13.83 7.50 -18.72
CA HIS A 45 -14.51 8.81 -18.60
C HIS A 45 -15.89 8.76 -17.89
N SER A 46 -16.43 7.56 -17.66
CA SER A 46 -17.69 7.28 -16.97
C SER A 46 -17.56 7.08 -15.45
N GLY A 47 -16.35 7.19 -14.88
CA GLY A 47 -16.09 6.96 -13.45
C GLY A 47 -15.77 5.50 -13.08
N ASP A 48 -15.76 4.60 -14.07
CA ASP A 48 -15.39 3.20 -13.91
C ASP A 48 -13.89 2.99 -14.18
N ILE A 49 -13.24 2.12 -13.40
CA ILE A 49 -11.81 1.82 -13.51
C ILE A 49 -11.63 0.41 -14.09
N LEU A 50 -10.99 0.30 -15.25
CA LEU A 50 -10.66 -0.98 -15.88
C LEU A 50 -9.18 -1.28 -15.68
N MET A 51 -8.87 -2.07 -14.66
CA MET A 51 -7.49 -2.40 -14.31
C MET A 51 -7.24 -3.91 -14.21
N PRO A 52 -6.03 -4.37 -14.58
CA PRO A 52 -5.63 -5.75 -14.33
C PRO A 52 -5.42 -5.95 -12.82
N LEU A 53 -6.24 -6.80 -12.21
CA LEU A 53 -6.15 -7.11 -10.78
C LEU A 53 -5.30 -8.36 -10.55
N ASN A 54 -4.35 -8.30 -9.62
CA ASN A 54 -3.62 -9.47 -9.13
C ASN A 54 -4.43 -10.24 -8.05
N ARG A 55 -3.93 -11.41 -7.62
CA ARG A 55 -4.63 -12.27 -6.65
C ARG A 55 -4.83 -11.62 -5.28
N SER A 56 -3.86 -10.86 -4.78
CA SER A 56 -3.96 -10.19 -3.47
C SER A 56 -5.00 -9.08 -3.51
N MET A 57 -5.03 -8.28 -4.59
CA MET A 57 -6.02 -7.23 -4.81
C MET A 57 -7.44 -7.80 -4.91
N ARG A 58 -7.64 -8.89 -5.66
CA ARG A 58 -8.95 -9.57 -5.72
C ARG A 58 -9.42 -10.07 -4.36
N ARG A 59 -8.51 -10.64 -3.56
CA ARG A 59 -8.83 -11.09 -2.18
C ARG A 59 -9.20 -9.91 -1.28
N HIS A 60 -8.47 -8.82 -1.38
CA HIS A 60 -8.74 -7.60 -0.61
C HIS A 60 -10.10 -7.02 -0.98
N ALA A 61 -10.41 -6.89 -2.27
CA ALA A 61 -11.72 -6.43 -2.75
C ALA A 61 -12.86 -7.30 -2.23
N LYS A 62 -12.70 -8.64 -2.26
CA LYS A 62 -13.68 -9.57 -1.67
C LYS A 62 -13.88 -9.34 -0.16
N LYS A 63 -12.79 -9.10 0.58
CA LYS A 63 -12.85 -8.78 2.02
C LYS A 63 -13.60 -7.48 2.29
N MET A 64 -13.39 -6.48 1.44
CA MET A 64 -14.02 -5.15 1.52
C MET A 64 -15.41 -5.08 0.85
N LYS A 65 -15.91 -6.19 0.29
CA LYS A 65 -17.18 -6.26 -0.46
C LYS A 65 -17.26 -5.28 -1.65
N ILE A 66 -16.13 -5.02 -2.29
CA ILE A 66 -16.09 -4.24 -3.53
C ILE A 66 -16.54 -5.15 -4.67
N GLU A 67 -17.52 -4.70 -5.44
CA GLU A 67 -17.98 -5.42 -6.64
C GLU A 67 -16.92 -5.34 -7.74
N ILE A 68 -16.49 -6.49 -8.24
CA ILE A 68 -15.59 -6.59 -9.40
C ILE A 68 -16.37 -7.27 -10.51
N LYS A 69 -16.47 -6.60 -11.67
CA LYS A 69 -17.02 -7.18 -12.90
C LYS A 69 -15.87 -7.60 -13.81
N GLU A 70 -15.88 -8.86 -14.25
CA GLU A 70 -14.93 -9.31 -15.27
C GLU A 70 -15.36 -8.73 -16.62
N VAL A 71 -14.47 -7.97 -17.25
CA VAL A 71 -14.65 -7.52 -18.63
C VAL A 71 -13.99 -8.55 -19.53
N LYS A 72 -14.79 -9.27 -20.33
CA LYS A 72 -14.25 -10.10 -21.40
C LYS A 72 -13.76 -9.18 -22.51
N GLN A 73 -12.47 -9.29 -22.85
CA GLN A 73 -11.93 -8.74 -24.09
C GLN A 73 -12.51 -9.50 -25.29
#